data_AF-A0A846EAK3-F1
#
_entry.id   AF-A0A846EAK3-F1
#
_cell.length_a   1.000
_cell.length_b   1.000
_cell.length_c   1.000
_cell.angle_alpha   90.00
_cell.angle_beta   90.00
_cell.angle_gamma   90.00
#
_symmetry.space_group_name_H-M   'P 1'
#
loop_
_entity.id
_entity.type
_entity.pdbx_description
1 polymer ?
#
loop_
_entity_poly.entity_id
_entity_poly.type
_entity_poly.pdbx_seq_one_letter_code
_entity_poly.pdbx_strand_id
1 'polypeptide(L)' 'MSYPLDRLHQEVAVIAFHFHWSLEDILRLEHPERRRWVAEIRNLVPPNS' A
#
# COMPACT_ATOMS: atom_id res chain seq x y z
N MET A 1 12.93 -5.74 15.75
CA MET A 1 13.02 -4.73 14.67
C MET A 1 11.60 -4.33 14.31
N SER A 2 11.12 -3.21 14.86
CA SER A 2 9.77 -2.73 14.57
C SER A 2 9.70 -2.35 13.10
N TYR A 3 8.75 -2.89 12.35
CA TYR A 3 8.44 -2.37 11.02
C TYR A 3 8.15 -0.87 11.20
N PRO A 4 8.85 0.05 10.52
CA PRO A 4 8.63 1.48 10.74
C PRO A 4 7.18 1.78 10.41
N LEU A 5 6.43 2.20 11.43
CA LEU A 5 4.98 2.43 11.37
C LEU A 5 4.63 3.41 10.23
N ASP A 6 5.55 4.33 9.94
CA ASP A 6 5.47 5.27 8.82
C ASP A 6 5.39 4.60 7.45
N ARG A 7 6.09 3.48 7.23
CA ARG A 7 5.99 2.70 5.98
C ARG A 7 4.65 2.02 5.85
N LEU A 8 4.13 1.46 6.95
CA LEU A 8 2.83 0.82 6.95
C LEU A 8 1.73 1.82 6.60
N HIS A 9 1.76 3.01 7.21
CA HIS A 9 0.80 4.08 6.90
C HIS A 9 0.86 4.52 5.44
N GLN A 10 2.07 4.64 4.87
CA GLN A 10 2.22 4.95 3.44
C GLN A 10 1.65 3.85 2.54
N GLU A 11 1.96 2.58 2.81
CA GLU A 11 1.45 1.46 2.02
C GLU A 11 -0.08 1.43 2.03
N VAL A 12 -0.69 1.62 3.20
CA VAL A 12 -2.14 1.65 3.38
C VAL A 12 -2.77 2.84 2.67
N ALA A 13 -2.21 4.04 2.80
CA ALA A 13 -2.73 5.25 2.16
C ALA A 13 -2.73 5.15 0.64
N VAL A 14 -1.66 4.61 0.05
CA VAL A 14 -1.55 4.41 -1.41
C VAL A 14 -2.60 3.40 -1.89
N ILE A 15 -2.76 2.26 -1.22
CA ILE A 15 -3.76 1.26 -1.61
C ILE A 15 -5.19 1.81 -1.46
N ALA A 16 -5.49 2.48 -0.34
CA ALA A 16 -6.80 3.08 -0.09
C ALA A 16 -7.15 4.18 -1.10
N PHE A 17 -6.17 4.98 -1.52
CA PHE A 17 -6.37 6.04 -2.52
C PHE A 17 -6.68 5.49 -3.92
N HIS A 18 -6.02 4.40 -4.33
CA HIS A 18 -6.17 3.86 -5.69
C HIS A 18 -7.29 2.84 -5.87
N PHE A 19 -7.53 1.98 -4.87
CA PHE A 19 -8.51 0.91 -4.96
C PHE A 19 -9.76 1.16 -4.10
N HIS A 20 -9.76 2.23 -3.29
CA HIS A 20 -10.85 2.55 -2.36
C HIS A 20 -11.24 1.41 -1.40
N TRP A 21 -10.30 0.50 -1.14
CA TRP A 21 -10.48 -0.56 -0.15
C TRP A 21 -10.56 0.03 1.26
N SER A 22 -11.32 -0.63 2.13
CA SER A 22 -11.42 -0.22 3.52
C SER A 22 -10.09 -0.44 4.24
N LEU A 23 -9.80 0.37 5.26
CA LEU A 23 -8.61 0.21 6.09
C LEU A 23 -8.51 -1.21 6.67
N GLU A 24 -9.65 -1.78 7.06
CA GLU A 24 -9.72 -3.13 7.61
C GLU A 24 -9.28 -4.19 6.60
N ASP A 25 -9.75 -4.09 5.35
CA ASP A 25 -9.38 -5.04 4.30
C ASP A 25 -7.88 -4.96 3.95
N ILE A 26 -7.31 -3.76 3.97
CA ILE A 26 -5.87 -3.57 3.70
C ILE A 26 -5.02 -4.10 4.87
N LEU A 27 -5.47 -3.92 6.12
CA LEU A 27 -4.77 -4.43 7.29
C LEU A 27 -4.82 -5.96 7.39
N ARG A 28 -5.87 -6.59 6.83
CA ARG A 28 -6.00 -8.05 6.72
C ARG A 28 -5.04 -8.71 5.72
N LEU A 29 -4.50 -7.94 4.77
CA LEU A 29 -3.49 -8.44 3.83
C LEU A 29 -2.18 -8.75 4.56
N GLU A 30 -1.50 -9.80 4.13
CA GLU A 30 -0.16 -10.10 4.62
C GLU A 30 0.82 -8.98 4.19
N HIS A 31 1.83 -8.72 5.02
CA HIS A 31 2.87 -7.71 4.71
C HIS A 31 3.49 -7.86 3.30
N PRO A 32 3.84 -9.06 2.81
CA PRO A 32 4.30 -9.23 1.43
C PRO A 32 3.26 -8.88 0.37
N GLU A 33 1.97 -9.11 0.62
CA GLU A 33 0.89 -8.82 -0.34
C GLU A 33 0.66 -7.32 -0.49
N ARG A 34 0.65 -6.57 0.62
CA ARG A 34 0.57 -5.10 0.58
C ARG A 34 1.69 -4.48 -0.25
N ARG A 35 2.92 -4.97 -0.06
CA ARG A 35 4.08 -4.48 -0.83
C ARG A 35 3.97 -4.79 -2.32
N ARG A 36 3.39 -5.93 -2.68
CA ARG A 36 3.11 -6.27 -4.08
C ARG A 36 2.12 -5.28 -4.70
N TRP A 37 1.00 -5.00 -4.03
CA TRP A 37 0.03 -4.03 -4.51
C TRP A 37 0.61 -2.63 -4.67
N VAL A 38 1.43 -2.16 -3.71
CA VAL A 38 2.14 -0.88 -3.83
C VAL A 38 3.10 -0.86 -5.03
N ALA A 39 3.78 -1.96 -5.32
CA ALA A 39 4.64 -2.07 -6.51
C ALA A 39 3.83 -2.02 -7.82
N GLU A 40 2.69 -2.71 -7.88
CA GLU A 40 1.78 -2.66 -9.04
C GLU A 40 1.24 -1.24 -9.27
N ILE A 41 0.81 -0.54 -8.21
CA ILE A 41 0.36 0.85 -8.29
C ILE A 41 1.47 1.76 -8.84
N ARG A 42 2.72 1.56 -8.39
CA ARG A 42 3.89 2.31 -8.91
C ARG A 42 4.20 2.01 -10.37
N ASN A 43 3.89 0.82 -10.86
CA ASN A 43 4.03 0.49 -12.28
C ASN A 43 2.91 1.15 -13.13
N LEU A 44 1.72 1.34 -12.54
CA LEU A 44 0.60 2.01 -13.20
C LEU A 44 0.75 3.53 -13.25
N VAL A 45 1.39 4.12 -12.24
CA VAL A 45 1.65 5.57 -12.18
C VAL A 45 3.09 5.86 -12.62
N PRO A 46 3.32 6.31 -13.87
CA PRO A 46 4.66 6.71 -14.28
C PRO A 46 5.16 7.88 -13.41
N PRO A 47 6.47 7.99 -13.16
CA PRO A 47 7.06 8.96 -12.21
C PRO A 47 6.94 10.45 -12.63
N ASN A 48 6.13 10.78 -13.65
CA ASN A 48 6.02 12.11 -14.24
C ASN A 48 4.56 12.63 -14.26
N SER A 49 3.84 12.50 -13.14
CA SER A 49 2.55 13.18 -12.92
C SER A 49 2.57 13.99 -11.63
#